data_AF-A0A494X8C1-F1
#
_entry.id   AF-A0A494X8C1-F1
#
_cell.length_a   1.000
_cell.length_b   1.000
_cell.length_c   1.000
_cell.angle_alpha   90.00
_cell.angle_beta   90.00
_cell.angle_gamma   90.00
#
_symmetry.space_group_name_H-M   'P 1'
#
loop_
_entity.id
_entity.type
_entity.pdbx_description
1 polymer ?
#
loop_
_entity_poly.entity_id
_entity_poly.type
_entity_poly.pdbx_seq_one_letter_code
_entity_poly.pdbx_strand_id
1 'polypeptide(L)'
;MTHRPRPTSSADQTSVLYDAPSFLRRLGAFDWLFALAMVAGTGFALSRYQAYMNDYDKLVLVCSVPALVVLGWRWKSARQLIAGIAALSLFAIQVYQGDLSRADSAFFLKYFLSSQSAILWMSALFVLATLFYWIGMLSRSPSGG
;
A
#
# COMPACT_ATOMS: atom_id res chain seq x y z
N MET A 1 49.07 30.76 -26.69
CA MET A 1 47.82 29.96 -26.68
C MET A 1 47.89 29.01 -25.49
N THR A 2 47.46 29.45 -24.30
CA THR A 2 47.36 28.60 -23.10
C THR A 2 46.15 29.07 -22.31
N HIS A 3 45.02 28.41 -22.56
CA HIS A 3 43.73 28.69 -21.91
C HIS A 3 43.83 28.27 -20.44
N ARG A 4 43.58 29.20 -19.50
CA ARG A 4 43.45 28.90 -18.06
C ARG A 4 42.32 27.89 -17.81
N PRO A 5 42.47 26.98 -16.84
CA PRO A 5 41.37 26.14 -16.39
C PRO A 5 40.29 27.00 -15.72
N ARG A 6 39.03 26.71 -16.05
CA ARG A 6 37.83 27.38 -15.54
C ARG A 6 37.55 26.87 -14.13
N PRO A 7 37.48 27.70 -13.07
CA PRO A 7 37.08 27.24 -11.75
C PRO A 7 35.59 26.88 -11.80
N THR A 8 35.25 25.59 -11.73
CA THR A 8 33.87 25.13 -11.55
C THR A 8 33.42 25.49 -10.14
N SER A 9 32.70 26.61 -10.06
CA SER A 9 32.18 27.21 -8.84
C SER A 9 31.34 26.22 -8.04
N SER A 10 31.72 25.97 -6.78
CA SER A 10 30.97 25.19 -5.80
C SER A 10 29.54 25.71 -5.61
N ALA A 11 29.30 26.99 -5.93
CA ALA A 11 27.99 27.63 -5.90
C ALA A 11 27.00 27.10 -6.96
N ASP A 12 27.51 26.57 -8.08
CA ASP A 12 26.68 25.99 -9.15
C ASP A 12 26.22 24.56 -8.80
N GLN A 13 26.99 23.83 -7.98
CA GLN A 13 26.57 22.50 -7.50
C GLN A 13 25.48 22.60 -6.41
N THR A 14 25.50 23.67 -5.60
CA THR A 14 24.47 23.89 -4.57
C THR A 14 23.09 24.24 -5.13
N SER A 15 23.01 24.88 -6.30
CA SER A 15 21.72 25.23 -6.93
C SER A 15 21.01 23.99 -7.50
N VAL A 16 21.76 23.06 -8.11
CA VAL A 16 21.20 21.79 -8.63
C VAL A 16 20.74 20.86 -7.50
N LEU A 17 21.37 20.93 -6.31
CA LEU A 17 20.99 20.14 -5.14
C LEU A 17 19.70 20.67 -4.47
N TYR A 18 19.46 21.98 -4.55
CA TYR A 18 18.26 22.62 -3.98
C TYR A 18 17.03 22.58 -4.89
N ASP A 19 17.21 22.34 -6.19
CA ASP A 19 16.11 22.23 -7.17
C ASP A 19 15.59 20.80 -7.35
N ALA A 20 15.66 19.99 -6.28
CA ALA A 20 14.89 18.77 -6.20
C ALA A 20 13.41 19.16 -6.01
N PRO A 21 12.51 18.93 -7.00
CA PRO A 21 11.11 19.30 -6.85
C PRO A 21 10.55 18.64 -5.59
N SER A 22 9.97 19.46 -4.71
CA SER A 22 9.45 19.02 -3.42
C SER A 22 8.56 17.78 -3.58
N PHE A 23 8.67 16.82 -2.65
CA PHE A 23 7.93 15.56 -2.68
C PHE A 23 6.42 15.79 -2.94
N LEU A 24 5.89 16.91 -2.44
CA LEU A 24 4.51 17.38 -2.60
C LEU A 24 4.17 17.92 -4.01
N ARG A 25 5.14 18.45 -4.77
CA ARG A 25 4.94 18.91 -6.16
C ARG A 25 4.95 17.76 -7.19
N ARG A 26 5.43 16.57 -6.80
CA ARG A 26 5.34 15.35 -7.61
C ARG A 26 4.01 14.62 -7.44
N LEU A 27 3.13 15.07 -6.53
CA LEU A 27 1.84 14.44 -6.32
C LEU A 27 0.89 14.80 -7.46
N GLY A 28 0.44 13.78 -8.20
CA GLY A 28 -0.55 13.94 -9.26
C GLY A 28 -1.97 14.08 -8.72
N ALA A 29 -2.93 14.45 -9.58
CA ALA A 29 -4.35 14.52 -9.22
C ALA A 29 -4.90 13.18 -8.66
N PHE A 30 -4.39 12.05 -9.15
CA PHE A 30 -4.71 10.72 -8.62
C PHE A 30 -4.25 10.48 -7.18
N ASP A 31 -3.18 11.13 -6.75
CA ASP A 31 -2.62 11.00 -5.40
C ASP A 31 -3.51 11.72 -4.38
N TRP A 32 -4.07 12.85 -4.79
CA TRP A 32 -5.08 13.59 -4.06
C TRP A 32 -6.43 12.89 -4.05
N LEU A 33 -6.86 12.29 -5.16
CA LEU A 33 -8.09 11.50 -5.21
C LEU A 33 -8.03 10.30 -4.24
N PHE A 34 -6.88 9.60 -4.20
CA PHE A 34 -6.66 8.52 -3.24
C PHE A 34 -6.74 9.01 -1.80
N ALA A 35 -6.07 10.12 -1.48
CA ALA A 35 -6.13 10.70 -0.14
C ALA A 35 -7.57 11.13 0.24
N LEU A 36 -8.30 11.74 -0.68
CA LEU A 36 -9.70 12.11 -0.48
C LEU A 36 -10.59 10.89 -0.26
N ALA A 37 -10.39 9.80 -1.01
CA ALA A 37 -11.10 8.55 -0.82
C ALA A 37 -10.84 7.95 0.57
N MET A 38 -9.59 7.98 1.05
CA MET A 38 -9.23 7.52 2.40
C MET A 38 -9.90 8.35 3.49
N VAL A 39 -9.87 9.67 3.37
CA VAL A 39 -10.51 10.58 4.33
C VAL A 39 -12.03 10.41 4.31
N ALA A 40 -12.64 10.29 3.12
CA ALA A 40 -14.07 10.05 2.97
C ALA A 40 -14.50 8.71 3.59
N GLY A 41 -13.74 7.64 3.37
CA GLY A 41 -13.99 6.33 3.97
C GLY A 41 -13.95 6.37 5.50
N THR A 42 -12.95 7.02 6.08
CA THR A 42 -12.85 7.20 7.53
C THR A 42 -13.95 8.11 8.08
N GLY A 43 -14.28 9.19 7.39
CA GLY A 43 -15.40 10.06 7.76
C GLY A 43 -16.75 9.34 7.74
N PHE A 44 -16.97 8.47 6.75
CA PHE A 44 -18.15 7.61 6.70
C PHE A 44 -18.17 6.61 7.87
N ALA A 45 -17.05 5.93 8.13
CA ALA A 45 -16.94 4.99 9.25
C ALA A 45 -17.21 5.67 10.60
N LEU A 46 -16.60 6.83 10.85
CA LEU A 46 -16.83 7.60 12.07
C LEU A 46 -18.28 8.09 12.16
N SER A 47 -18.86 8.66 11.10
CA SER A 47 -20.23 9.16 11.19
C SER A 47 -21.26 8.06 11.49
N ARG A 48 -21.11 6.88 10.87
CA ARG A 48 -22.06 5.77 10.98
C ARG A 48 -21.83 4.86 12.18
N TYR A 49 -20.57 4.69 12.61
CA TYR A 49 -20.17 3.71 13.62
C TYR A 49 -19.50 4.32 14.86
N GLN A 50 -19.38 5.65 14.97
CA GLN A 50 -18.84 6.30 16.19
C GLN A 50 -19.52 5.86 17.48
N ALA A 51 -20.83 5.57 17.44
CA ALA A 51 -21.61 5.18 18.61
C ALA A 51 -21.25 3.76 19.11
N TYR A 52 -20.60 2.95 18.27
CA TYR A 52 -20.17 1.59 18.58
C TYR A 52 -18.63 1.47 18.72
N MET A 53 -17.89 2.56 18.52
CA MET A 53 -16.42 2.61 18.63
C MET A 53 -16.00 3.26 19.95
N ASN A 54 -15.06 2.63 20.65
CA ASN A 54 -14.39 3.25 21.79
C ASN A 54 -13.40 4.32 21.31
N ASP A 55 -12.91 5.15 22.23
CA ASP A 55 -11.97 6.23 21.88
C ASP A 55 -10.65 5.69 21.33
N TYR A 56 -10.21 4.50 21.77
CA TYR A 56 -9.06 3.81 21.20
C TYR A 56 -9.24 3.49 19.71
N ASP A 57 -10.39 2.94 19.33
CA ASP A 57 -10.66 2.56 17.93
C ASP A 57 -10.70 3.79 17.03
N LYS A 58 -11.27 4.90 17.53
CA LYS A 58 -11.30 6.18 16.80
C LYS A 58 -9.89 6.71 16.59
N LEU A 59 -9.03 6.66 17.61
CA LEU A 59 -7.64 7.09 17.50
C LEU A 59 -6.86 6.24 16.49
N VAL A 60 -7.00 4.91 16.55
CA VAL A 60 -6.34 4.01 15.59
C VAL A 60 -6.82 4.31 14.16
N LEU A 61 -8.13 4.48 13.96
CA LEU A 61 -8.69 4.78 12.66
C LEU A 61 -8.14 6.12 12.11
N VAL A 62 -8.18 7.19 12.92
CA VAL A 62 -7.66 8.51 12.52
C VAL A 62 -6.16 8.47 12.25
N CYS A 63 -5.36 7.75 13.04
CA CYS A 63 -3.93 7.61 12.83
C CYS A 63 -3.58 6.74 11.61
N SER A 64 -4.43 5.76 11.26
CA SER A 64 -4.20 4.88 10.11
C SER A 64 -4.32 5.60 8.77
N VAL A 65 -5.21 6.61 8.67
CA VAL A 65 -5.42 7.40 7.45
C VAL A 65 -4.15 8.09 6.96
N PRO A 66 -3.47 8.96 7.74
CA PRO A 66 -2.27 9.64 7.28
C PRO A 66 -1.15 8.63 6.98
N ALA A 67 -1.04 7.54 7.75
CA ALA A 67 -0.06 6.49 7.48
C ALA A 67 -0.27 5.84 6.10
N LEU A 68 -1.50 5.43 5.77
CA LEU A 68 -1.85 4.83 4.49
C LEU A 68 -1.76 5.82 3.32
N VAL A 69 -2.11 7.09 3.56
CA VAL A 69 -1.97 8.15 2.56
C VAL A 69 -0.50 8.40 2.23
N VAL A 70 0.36 8.56 3.25
CA VAL A 70 1.81 8.72 3.05
C VAL A 70 2.42 7.48 2.37
N LEU A 71 1.99 6.28 2.75
CA LEU A 71 2.44 5.04 2.11
C LEU A 71 2.01 4.98 0.64
N GLY A 72 0.76 5.33 0.33
CA GLY A 72 0.25 5.39 -1.05
C GLY A 72 0.94 6.48 -1.89
N TRP A 73 1.38 7.58 -1.28
CA TRP A 73 2.18 8.61 -1.96
C TRP A 73 3.61 8.15 -2.21
N ARG A 74 4.23 7.46 -1.26
CA ARG A 74 5.61 6.94 -1.40
C ARG A 74 5.68 5.74 -2.36
N TRP A 75 4.66 4.87 -2.34
CA TRP A 75 4.57 3.67 -3.18
C TRP A 75 3.27 3.62 -3.97
N LYS A 76 3.35 3.98 -5.26
CA LYS A 76 2.20 3.96 -6.17
C LYS A 76 1.59 2.56 -6.33
N SER A 77 2.42 1.51 -6.40
CA SER A 77 1.94 0.12 -6.49
C SER A 77 1.18 -0.34 -5.25
N ALA A 78 1.49 0.22 -4.07
CA ALA A 78 0.78 -0.12 -2.83
C ALA A 78 -0.70 0.30 -2.86
N ARG A 79 -1.09 1.28 -3.70
CA ARG A 79 -2.49 1.71 -3.80
C ARG A 79 -3.41 0.63 -4.34
N GLN A 80 -2.93 -0.14 -5.32
CA GLN A 80 -3.71 -1.25 -5.87
C GLN A 80 -3.93 -2.33 -4.80
N LEU A 81 -2.92 -2.58 -3.96
CA LEU A 81 -3.05 -3.48 -2.82
C LEU A 81 -4.04 -2.94 -1.79
N ILE A 82 -3.94 -1.67 -1.41
CA ILE A 82 -4.87 -1.03 -0.45
C ILE A 82 -6.31 -1.08 -0.99
N ALA A 83 -6.52 -0.77 -2.27
CA ALA A 83 -7.82 -0.86 -2.91
C ALA A 83 -8.35 -2.31 -2.95
N GLY A 84 -7.48 -3.29 -3.26
CA GLY A 84 -7.82 -4.71 -3.22
C GLY A 84 -8.21 -5.17 -1.82
N ILE A 85 -7.45 -4.77 -0.79
CA ILE A 85 -7.76 -5.05 0.62
C ILE A 85 -9.11 -4.43 1.00
N ALA A 86 -9.38 -3.18 0.59
CA ALA A 86 -10.65 -2.52 0.87
C ALA A 86 -11.83 -3.25 0.20
N ALA A 87 -11.70 -3.62 -1.08
CA ALA A 87 -12.72 -4.38 -1.79
C ALA A 87 -12.96 -5.75 -1.15
N LEU A 88 -11.89 -6.46 -0.79
CA LEU A 88 -11.97 -7.76 -0.14
C LEU A 88 -12.58 -7.66 1.27
N SER A 89 -12.26 -6.59 2.01
CA SER A 89 -12.85 -6.30 3.32
C SER A 89 -14.35 -6.03 3.22
N LEU A 90 -14.79 -5.21 2.26
CA LEU A 90 -16.22 -4.98 2.01
C LEU A 90 -16.93 -6.26 1.56
N PHE A 91 -16.30 -7.05 0.70
CA PHE A 91 -16.82 -8.36 0.31
C PHE A 91 -16.96 -9.30 1.51
N ALA A 92 -15.99 -9.33 2.42
CA ALA A 92 -16.05 -10.11 3.65
C ALA A 92 -17.23 -9.67 4.54
N ILE A 93 -17.43 -8.36 4.70
CA ILE A 93 -18.56 -7.79 5.47
C ILE A 93 -19.90 -8.23 4.85
N GLN A 94 -20.02 -8.23 3.52
CA GLN A 94 -21.22 -8.72 2.83
C GLN A 94 -21.48 -10.22 3.09
N VAL A 95 -20.43 -11.03 3.18
CA VAL A 95 -20.54 -12.47 3.47
C VAL A 95 -20.97 -12.73 4.92
N TYR A 96 -20.59 -11.88 5.88
CA TYR A 96 -21.02 -11.97 7.27
C TYR A 96 -22.56 -11.90 7.43
N GLN A 97 -23.29 -11.19 6.55
CA GLN A 97 -24.76 -11.04 6.58
C GLN A 97 -25.35 -10.72 7.99
N GLY A 98 -24.60 -10.03 8.84
CA GLY A 98 -25.02 -9.68 10.21
C GLY A 98 -24.95 -10.82 11.23
N ASP A 99 -24.44 -12.00 10.85
CA ASP A 99 -24.27 -13.14 11.73
C ASP A 99 -22.78 -13.43 11.96
N LEU A 100 -22.32 -13.12 13.18
CA LEU A 100 -20.93 -13.30 13.57
C LEU A 100 -20.49 -14.77 13.54
N SER A 101 -21.44 -15.71 13.70
CA SER A 101 -21.16 -17.16 13.66
C SER A 101 -20.75 -17.67 12.27
N ARG A 102 -20.99 -16.86 11.22
CA ARG A 102 -20.53 -17.18 9.86
C ARG A 102 -19.02 -17.06 9.68
N ALA A 103 -18.29 -16.47 10.63
CA ALA A 103 -16.84 -16.52 10.65
C ALA A 103 -16.30 -17.96 10.58
N ASP A 104 -16.99 -18.90 11.23
CA ASP A 104 -16.57 -20.30 11.36
C ASP A 104 -17.19 -21.24 10.31
N SER A 105 -18.29 -20.84 9.68
CA SER A 105 -19.02 -21.67 8.71
C SER A 105 -18.85 -21.21 7.25
N ALA A 106 -18.65 -19.91 7.01
CA ALA A 106 -18.40 -19.40 5.67
C ALA A 106 -16.97 -19.78 5.24
N PHE A 107 -16.86 -20.74 4.33
CA PHE A 107 -15.60 -21.25 3.78
C PHE A 107 -14.62 -20.13 3.41
N PHE A 108 -15.11 -19.08 2.74
CA PHE A 108 -14.26 -17.96 2.29
C PHE A 108 -13.70 -17.13 3.45
N LEU A 109 -14.48 -16.93 4.52
CA LEU A 109 -14.00 -16.27 5.74
C LEU A 109 -12.98 -17.15 6.46
N LYS A 110 -13.33 -18.42 6.70
CA LYS A 110 -12.48 -19.34 7.45
C LYS A 110 -11.15 -19.64 6.77
N TYR A 111 -11.16 -19.86 5.45
CA TYR A 111 -9.99 -20.33 4.70
C TYR A 111 -9.26 -19.23 3.91
N PHE A 112 -9.76 -18.00 3.85
CA PHE A 112 -9.09 -16.93 3.09
C PHE A 112 -8.88 -15.65 3.91
N LEU A 113 -9.88 -15.24 4.68
CA LEU A 113 -9.88 -13.95 5.40
C LEU A 113 -9.59 -14.07 6.90
N SER A 114 -9.68 -15.27 7.47
CA SER A 114 -9.28 -15.55 8.85
C SER A 114 -7.78 -15.36 9.01
N SER A 115 -7.36 -14.75 10.12
CA SER A 115 -5.94 -14.45 10.38
C SER A 115 -5.05 -15.69 10.25
N GLN A 116 -5.52 -16.85 10.72
CA GLN A 116 -4.75 -18.09 10.67
C GLN A 116 -4.53 -18.57 9.23
N SER A 117 -5.56 -18.48 8.37
CA SER A 117 -5.41 -18.87 6.97
C SER A 117 -4.67 -17.83 6.14
N ALA A 118 -4.86 -16.54 6.45
CA ALA A 118 -4.14 -15.45 5.80
C ALA A 118 -2.61 -15.60 5.97
N ILE A 119 -2.15 -16.03 7.16
CA ILE A 119 -0.72 -16.32 7.42
C ILE A 119 -0.23 -17.51 6.58
N LEU A 120 -1.05 -18.56 6.44
CA LEU A 120 -0.71 -19.73 5.62
C LEU A 120 -0.60 -19.34 4.14
N TRP A 121 -1.54 -18.55 3.62
CA TRP A 121 -1.49 -18.03 2.25
C TRP A 121 -0.28 -17.12 2.02
N MET A 122 0.05 -16.24 2.98
CA MET A 122 1.27 -15.43 2.90
C MET A 122 2.51 -16.32 2.77
N SER A 123 2.61 -17.36 3.59
CA SER A 123 3.74 -18.31 3.56
C SER A 123 3.77 -19.10 2.25
N ALA A 124 2.63 -19.58 1.76
CA ALA A 124 2.51 -20.29 0.50
C ALA A 124 2.92 -19.42 -0.70
N LEU A 125 2.51 -18.15 -0.71
CA LEU A 125 2.90 -17.19 -1.74
C LEU A 125 4.41 -16.90 -1.74
N PHE A 126 5.08 -16.86 -0.58
CA PHE A 126 6.54 -16.72 -0.53
C PHE A 126 7.27 -17.93 -1.11
N VAL A 127 6.80 -19.15 -0.80
CA VAL A 127 7.34 -20.38 -1.40
C VAL A 127 7.13 -20.37 -2.91
N LEU A 128 5.92 -20.02 -3.37
CA LEU A 128 5.60 -19.93 -4.79
C LEU A 128 6.44 -18.86 -5.51
N ALA A 129 6.65 -17.70 -4.89
CA ALA A 129 7.52 -16.65 -5.43
C ALA A 129 8.96 -17.14 -5.55
N THR A 130 9.45 -17.92 -4.59
CA THR A 130 10.78 -18.53 -4.65
C THR A 130 10.85 -19.52 -5.81
N LEU A 131 9.85 -20.40 -5.96
CA LEU A 131 9.78 -21.33 -7.10
C LEU A 131 9.75 -20.60 -8.44
N PHE A 132 8.92 -19.57 -8.59
CA PHE A 132 8.86 -18.76 -9.82
C PHE A 132 10.15 -17.96 -10.06
N TYR A 133 10.84 -17.52 -9.01
CA TYR A 133 12.15 -16.91 -9.13
C TYR A 133 13.18 -17.91 -9.68
N TRP A 134 13.22 -19.13 -9.13
CA TRP A 134 14.10 -20.20 -9.63
C TRP A 134 13.75 -20.62 -11.05
N ILE A 135 12.47 -20.82 -11.36
CA ILE A 135 12.00 -21.14 -12.71
C ILE A 135 12.35 -20.00 -13.68
N GLY A 136 12.07 -18.75 -13.31
CA GLY A 136 12.40 -17.58 -14.11
C GLY A 136 13.89 -17.39 -14.34
N MET A 137 14.70 -17.72 -13.33
CA MET A 137 16.17 -17.73 -13.42
C MET A 137 16.66 -18.83 -14.36
N LEU A 138 16.17 -20.07 -14.22
CA LEU A 138 16.54 -21.20 -15.08
C LEU A 138 16.03 -21.00 -16.53
N SER A 139 14.85 -20.42 -16.72
CA SER A 139 14.31 -20.09 -18.05
C SER A 139 15.02 -18.91 -18.72
N ARG A 140 15.60 -18.00 -17.92
CA ARG A 140 16.44 -16.91 -18.41
C ARG A 140 17.91 -17.30 -18.56
N SER A 141 18.33 -18.45 -18.01
CA SER A 141 19.64 -18.99 -18.33
C SER A 141 19.62 -19.31 -19.82
N PRO A 142 20.41 -18.59 -20.65
CA PRO A 142 20.72 -19.12 -21.96
C PRO A 142 21.32 -20.50 -21.67
N SER A 143 20.73 -21.55 -22.21
CA SER A 143 21.48 -22.78 -22.43
C SER A 143 22.72 -22.35 -23.20
N GLY A 144 23.86 -22.27 -22.51
CA GLY A 144 25.15 -22.20 -23.17
C GLY A 144 25.24 -23.41 -24.08
N GLY A 145 25.21 -23.16 -25.38
CA GLY A 145 25.94 -23.98 -26.33
C GLY A 145 27.43 -23.75 -26.16
#